data_AF-A0A9X5MTB7-F1
#
_entry.id   AF-A0A9X5MTB7-F1
#
_cell.length_a   1.000
_cell.length_b   1.000
_cell.length_c   1.000
_cell.angle_alpha   90.00
_cell.angle_beta   90.00
_cell.angle_gamma   90.00
#
_symmetry.space_group_name_H-M   'P 1'
#
loop_
_entity.id
_entity.type
_entity.pdbx_description
1 polymer ?
#
loop_
_entity_poly.entity_id
_entity_poly.type
_entity_poly.pdbx_seq_one_letter_code
_entity_poly.pdbx_strand_id
1 'polypeptide(L)' 'MADITIHQAAEKAQQLELISLMLPNYPRNLTISDISAISSLMAKLSGDLAVFIQEQIVAREATK' A
#
# COMPACT_ATOMS: atom_id res chain seq x y z
N MET A 1 9.63 8.13 -8.09
CA MET A 1 10.67 7.48 -7.26
C MET A 1 10.18 7.63 -5.84
N ALA A 2 9.74 6.55 -5.21
CA ALA A 2 9.12 6.64 -3.89
C ALA A 2 10.24 6.69 -2.86
N ASP A 3 10.74 7.90 -2.60
CA ASP A 3 11.74 8.20 -1.58
C ASP A 3 11.10 8.11 -0.18
N ILE A 4 10.61 6.91 0.15
CA ILE A 4 9.96 6.61 1.43
C ILE A 4 10.93 5.84 2.31
N THR A 5 10.95 6.20 3.59
CA THR A 5 11.72 5.48 4.60
C THR A 5 11.10 4.12 4.89
N ILE A 6 11.86 3.21 5.52
CA ILE A 6 11.35 1.91 5.97
C ILE A 6 10.16 2.05 6.94
N HIS A 7 10.13 3.10 7.76
CA HIS A 7 9.02 3.38 8.66
C HIS A 7 7.75 3.80 7.90
N GLN A 8 7.90 4.64 6.88
CA GLN A 8 6.78 5.03 6.02
C GLN A 8 6.28 3.86 5.17
N ALA A 9 7.17 2.98 4.71
CA ALA A 9 6.78 1.74 4.05
C ALA A 9 5.97 0.84 5.01
N ALA A 10 6.43 0.64 6.24
CA ALA A 10 5.71 -0.13 7.25
C ALA A 10 4.31 0.45 7.55
N GLU A 11 4.20 1.77 7.71
CA GLU A 11 2.92 2.45 7.93
C GLU A 11 1.97 2.25 6.74
N LYS A 12 2.46 2.40 5.50
CA LYS A 12 1.66 2.17 4.29
C LYS A 12 1.18 0.72 4.18
N ALA A 13 2.01 -0.24 4.55
CA ALA A 13 1.63 -1.66 4.58
C ALA A 13 0.52 -1.91 5.60
N GLN A 14 0.64 -1.34 6.81
CA GLN A 14 -0.39 -1.42 7.83
C GLN A 14 -1.71 -0.77 7.39
N GLN A 15 -1.65 0.39 6.72
CA GLN A 15 -2.85 1.04 6.18
C GLN A 15 -3.54 0.17 5.11
N LEU A 16 -2.76 -0.45 4.23
CA LEU A 16 -3.29 -1.34 3.19
C LEU A 16 -3.96 -2.58 3.79
N GLU A 17 -3.36 -3.17 4.83
CA GLU A 17 -3.94 -4.29 5.58
C GLU A 17 -5.25 -3.90 6.27
N LEU A 18 -5.26 -2.75 6.96
CA LEU A 18 -6.45 -2.26 7.66
C LEU A 18 -7.62 -2.08 6.68
N ILE A 19 -7.39 -1.43 5.53
CA ILE A 19 -8.41 -1.26 4.48
C ILE A 19 -8.93 -2.62 4.00
N SER A 20 -8.03 -3.59 3.79
CA SER A 20 -8.38 -4.94 3.34
C SER A 20 -9.25 -5.70 4.35
N LEU A 21 -9.00 -5.52 5.64
CA LEU A 21 -9.80 -6.11 6.72
C LEU A 21 -11.12 -5.37 6.95
N MET A 22 -11.16 -4.07 6.69
CA MET A 22 -12.38 -3.26 6.82
C MET A 22 -13.41 -3.59 5.73
N LEU A 23 -12.99 -3.76 4.48
CA LEU A 23 -13.89 -3.92 3.33
C LEU A 23 -14.95 -5.03 3.51
N PRO A 24 -14.61 -6.26 3.95
CA PRO A 24 -15.60 -7.32 4.18
C PRO A 24 -16.56 -7.05 5.35
N ASN A 25 -16.16 -6.22 6.31
CA ASN A 25 -16.86 -6.02 7.59
C ASN A 25 -17.59 -4.68 7.68
N TYR A 26 -17.46 -3.81 6.68
CA TYR A 26 -18.05 -2.47 6.69
C TYR A 26 -19.58 -2.55 6.48
N PRO A 27 -20.39 -1.69 7.16
CA PRO A 27 -21.83 -1.65 6.93
C PRO A 27 -22.12 -1.49 5.43
N ARG A 28 -22.89 -2.43 4.88
CA ARG A 28 -23.23 -2.57 3.46
C ARG A 28 -23.85 -1.28 2.89
N ASN A 29 -23.04 -0.30 2.50
CA ASN A 29 -23.47 0.97 1.87
C ASN A 29 -22.31 1.67 1.13
N LEU A 30 -21.31 0.92 0.63
CA LEU A 30 -20.29 1.51 -0.24
C LEU A 30 -20.89 1.76 -1.63
N THR A 31 -20.86 3.01 -2.06
CA THR A 31 -21.22 3.38 -3.44
C THR A 31 -20.10 2.99 -4.40
N ILE A 32 -20.39 3.02 -5.71
CA ILE A 32 -19.37 2.83 -6.76
C ILE A 32 -18.24 3.88 -6.62
N SER A 33 -18.58 5.10 -6.20
CA SER A 33 -17.61 6.15 -5.95
C SER A 33 -16.69 5.82 -4.77
N ASP A 34 -17.25 5.26 -3.68
CA ASP A 34 -16.46 4.85 -2.51
C ASP A 34 -15.51 3.70 -2.87
N ILE A 35 -16.01 2.70 -3.60
CA ILE A 35 -15.19 1.59 -4.09
C ILE A 35 -14.05 2.13 -4.95
N SER A 36 -14.34 3.04 -5.88
CA SER A 36 -13.33 3.64 -6.76
C SER A 36 -12.27 4.43 -5.99
N ALA A 37 -12.68 5.19 -4.96
CA ALA A 37 -11.77 5.92 -4.09
C ALA A 37 -10.88 4.98 -3.26
N ILE A 38 -11.46 3.93 -2.68
CA ILE A 38 -10.73 2.93 -1.91
C ILE A 38 -9.75 2.17 -2.80
N SER A 39 -10.16 1.72 -3.98
CA SER A 39 -9.28 1.05 -4.94
C SER A 39 -8.11 1.95 -5.37
N SER A 40 -8.37 3.24 -5.60
CA SER A 40 -7.32 4.21 -5.93
C SER A 40 -6.33 4.39 -4.78
N LEU A 41 -6.82 4.46 -3.54
CA LEU A 41 -5.99 4.54 -2.34
C LEU A 41 -5.13 3.27 -2.18
N MET A 42 -5.74 2.09 -2.31
CA MET A 42 -5.03 0.81 -2.23
C MET A 42 -3.95 0.69 -3.30
N ALA A 43 -4.23 1.11 -4.54
CA ALA A 43 -3.26 1.10 -5.63
C ALA A 43 -2.08 2.03 -5.37
N LYS A 44 -2.32 3.21 -4.77
CA LYS A 44 -1.24 4.12 -4.37
C LYS A 44 -0.37 3.52 -3.27
N LEU A 45 -0.98 2.98 -2.22
CA LEU A 45 -0.25 2.36 -1.10
C LEU A 45 0.59 1.17 -1.56
N SER A 46 0.00 0.27 -2.36
CA SER A 46 0.70 -0.91 -2.87
C SER A 46 1.77 -0.57 -3.92
N GLY A 47 1.52 0.43 -4.77
CA GLY A 47 2.49 0.94 -5.73
C GLY A 47 3.74 1.53 -5.06
N ASP A 48 3.54 2.39 -4.07
CA ASP A 48 4.64 2.98 -3.28
C ASP A 48 5.48 1.88 -2.60
N LEU A 49 4.83 0.85 -2.04
CA LEU A 49 5.48 -0.31 -1.43
C LEU A 49 6.28 -1.14 -2.43
N ALA A 50 5.70 -1.42 -3.61
CA ALA A 50 6.36 -2.21 -4.64
C ALA A 50 7.66 -1.55 -5.11
N VAL A 51 7.63 -0.22 -5.32
CA VAL A 51 8.82 0.56 -5.67
C VAL A 51 9.86 0.48 -4.56
N PHE A 52 9.48 0.75 -3.31
CA PHE A 52 10.41 0.69 -2.17
C PHE A 52 11.05 -0.70 -2.03
N ILE A 53 10.27 -1.77 -2.06
CA ILE A 53 10.78 -3.15 -1.93
C ILE A 53 11.76 -3.47 -3.07
N GLN A 54 11.44 -3.08 -4.30
CA GLN A 54 12.32 -3.30 -5.45
C GLN A 54 13.67 -2.58 -5.27
N GLU A 55 13.66 -1.33 -4.82
CA GLU A 55 14.88 -0.57 -4.52
C GLU A 55 15.70 -1.24 -3.41
N GLN A 56 15.06 -1.74 -2.35
CA GLN A 56 15.75 -2.46 -1.27
C GLN A 56 16.34 -3.81 -1.73
N ILE A 57 15.66 -4.54 -2.61
CA ILE A 57 16.18 -5.79 -3.19
C ILE A 57 17.43 -5.49 -4.01
N VAL A 58 17.36 -4.51 -4.91
CA VAL A 58 18.51 -4.12 -5.76
C VAL A 58 19.69 -3.67 -4.89
N ALA A 59 19.45 -2.84 -3.87
CA ALA A 59 20.51 -2.38 -2.96
C ALA A 59 21.19 -3.55 -2.23
N ARG A 60 20.41 -4.55 -1.75
CA ARG A 60 20.94 -5.73 -1.07
C ARG A 60 21.71 -6.66 -1.99
N GLU A 61 21.25 -6.83 -3.23
CA GLU A 61 21.93 -7.66 -4.23
C GLU A 61 23.23 -7.04 -4.73
N ALA A 62 23.33 -5.71 -4.83
CA ALA A 62 24.56 -5.01 -5.20
C ALA A 62 25.67 -5.11 -4.15
N THR A 63 25.32 -5.40 -2.89
CA THR A 63 26.27 -5.61 -1.78
C THR A 63 26.67 -7.08 -1.58
N LYS A 64 26.18 -8.00 -2.41
CA LYS A 64 26.59 -9.42 -2.43
C LYS A 64 27.68 -9.66 -3.46
#